data_AF-A0A1Q7D2B1-F1
#
_entry.id   AF-A0A1Q7D2B1-F1
#
_cell.length_a   1.000
_cell.length_b   1.000
_cell.length_c   1.000
_cell.angle_alpha   90.00
_cell.angle_beta   90.00
_cell.angle_gamma   90.00
#
_symmetry.space_group_name_H-M   'P 1'
#
loop_
_entity.id
_entity.type
_entity.pdbx_description
1 polymer ?
#
loop_
_entity_poly.entity_id
_entity_poly.type
_entity_poly.pdbx_seq_one_letter_code
_entity_poly.pdbx_strand_id
1 'polypeptide(L)'
;MNLLESVDVVLHRGDADDPLAGAVRLRPREGGGPVDVVIGRGGWLSGVLQRAAECDVDGVRLPVAGRADLILLTLCAGGPQDAWDIEQLLAGAGPDAVVLDVERELPRLPEHAHRLWRRIRG
;
A
#
# COMPACT_ATOMS: atom_id res chain seq x y z
N MET A 1 -29.20 14.85 -3.78
CA MET A 1 -28.86 13.51 -3.24
C MET A 1 -27.60 13.69 -2.41
N ASN A 2 -27.66 13.45 -1.11
CA ASN A 2 -26.53 13.66 -0.21
C ASN A 2 -25.61 12.43 -0.31
N LEU A 3 -24.39 12.58 -0.82
CA LEU A 3 -23.46 11.46 -1.07
C LEU A 3 -23.16 10.62 0.18
N LEU A 4 -23.28 11.25 1.36
CA LEU A 4 -23.07 10.60 2.66
C LEU A 4 -24.22 9.65 3.06
N GLU A 5 -25.40 9.78 2.45
CA GLU A 5 -26.53 8.88 2.73
C GLU A 5 -26.45 7.56 1.93
N SER A 6 -25.60 7.50 0.90
CA SER A 6 -25.44 6.32 0.03
C SER A 6 -24.23 5.44 0.37
N VAL A 7 -23.41 5.82 1.36
CA VAL A 7 -22.15 5.15 1.68
C VAL A 7 -22.02 4.95 3.19
N ASP A 8 -21.71 3.73 3.61
CA ASP A 8 -21.25 3.46 4.97
C ASP A 8 -19.77 3.82 5.10
N VAL A 9 -19.46 4.63 6.11
CA VAL A 9 -18.11 5.15 6.34
C VAL A 9 -17.58 4.61 7.66
N VAL A 10 -16.42 3.95 7.62
CA VAL A 10 -15.70 3.50 8.81
C VAL A 10 -14.34 4.20 8.86
N LEU A 11 -14.03 4.83 9.98
CA LEU A 11 -12.77 5.53 10.22
C LEU A 11 -11.85 4.66 11.07
N HIS A 12 -10.66 4.40 10.56
CA HIS A 12 -9.56 3.77 11.29
C HIS A 12 -8.49 4.82 11.52
N ARG A 13 -8.28 5.20 12.78
CA ARG A 13 -7.22 6.16 13.12
C ARG A 13 -5.94 5.40 13.44
N GLY A 14 -4.85 5.77 12.79
CA GLY A 14 -3.54 5.27 13.15
C GLY A 14 -3.05 5.89 14.45
N ASP A 15 -2.30 5.13 15.23
CA ASP A 15 -1.65 5.60 16.44
C ASP A 15 -0.37 6.42 16.11
N ALA A 16 0.45 6.70 17.13
CA ALA A 16 1.66 7.51 16.98
C ALA A 16 2.77 6.76 16.24
N ASP A 17 2.80 5.45 16.36
CA ASP A 17 3.84 4.58 15.80
C ASP A 17 3.44 4.00 14.44
N ASP A 18 2.16 4.13 14.08
CA ASP A 18 1.66 3.70 12.78
C ASP A 18 2.34 4.43 11.60
N PRO A 19 2.77 3.69 10.56
CA PRO A 19 3.33 4.28 9.34
C PRO A 19 2.28 5.03 8.50
N LEU A 20 0.99 4.85 8.82
CA LEU A 20 -0.15 5.52 8.22
C LEU A 20 -0.85 6.37 9.28
N ALA A 21 -1.34 7.54 8.91
CA ALA A 21 -2.16 8.36 9.82
C ALA A 21 -3.55 7.75 10.06
N GLY A 22 -4.01 6.87 9.16
CA GLY A 22 -5.27 6.15 9.27
C GLY A 22 -5.80 5.71 7.91
N ALA A 23 -7.02 5.20 7.91
CA ALA A 23 -7.76 4.85 6.71
C ALA A 23 -9.25 5.17 6.86
N VAL A 24 -9.88 5.53 5.76
CA VAL A 24 -11.33 5.69 5.64
C VAL A 24 -11.85 4.61 4.72
N ARG A 25 -12.61 3.68 5.27
CA ARG A 25 -13.28 2.64 4.49
C ARG A 25 -14.65 3.14 4.06
N LEU A 26 -14.86 3.17 2.76
CA LEU A 26 -16.09 3.56 2.09
C LEU A 26 -16.76 2.32 1.52
N ARG A 27 -17.97 2.02 1.98
CA ARG A 27 -18.78 0.91 1.46
C ARG A 27 -20.05 1.48 0.85
N PRO A 28 -20.18 1.50 -0.49
CA PRO A 28 -21.44 1.84 -1.12
C PRO A 28 -22.56 0.91 -0.60
N ARG A 29 -23.72 1.47 -0.27
CA ARG A 29 -24.89 0.69 0.16
C ARG A 29 -25.57 -0.02 -1.00
N GLU A 30 -25.44 0.53 -2.20
CA GLU A 30 -25.98 -0.01 -3.44
C GLU A 30 -24.91 -0.01 -4.53
N GLY A 31 -24.63 -1.19 -5.09
CA GLY A 31 -23.71 -1.38 -6.22
C GLY A 31 -22.23 -1.10 -5.92
N GLY A 32 -21.32 -1.63 -6.74
CA GLY A 32 -19.88 -1.39 -6.62
C GLY A 32 -19.19 -2.13 -5.47
N GLY A 33 -17.85 -2.04 -5.45
CA GLY A 33 -17.00 -2.62 -4.41
C GLY A 33 -16.62 -1.60 -3.32
N PRO A 34 -16.16 -2.07 -2.14
CA PRO A 34 -15.62 -1.19 -1.11
C PRO A 34 -14.34 -0.49 -1.59
N VAL A 35 -14.13 0.74 -1.13
CA VAL A 35 -12.92 1.53 -1.39
C VAL A 35 -12.32 1.97 -0.07
N ASP A 36 -11.02 1.71 0.11
CA ASP A 36 -10.26 2.20 1.26
C ASP A 36 -9.41 3.40 0.85
N VAL A 37 -9.63 4.55 1.50
CA VAL A 37 -8.79 5.74 1.38
C VAL A 37 -7.76 5.72 2.48
N VAL A 38 -6.51 5.39 2.13
CA VAL A 38 -5.40 5.35 3.08
C VAL A 38 -4.76 6.73 3.20
N ILE A 39 -4.57 7.17 4.44
CA ILE A 39 -3.96 8.46 4.76
C ILE A 39 -2.52 8.18 5.21
N GLY A 40 -1.55 8.46 4.34
CA GLY A 40 -0.15 8.24 4.66
C GLY A 40 0.42 9.22 5.67
N ARG A 41 1.56 8.83 6.27
CA ARG A 41 2.41 9.68 7.10
C ARG A 41 3.84 9.64 6.56
N GLY A 42 4.54 10.78 6.57
CA GLY A 42 5.95 10.86 6.18
C GLY A 42 6.21 11.00 4.67
N GLY A 43 7.46 11.36 4.35
CA GLY A 43 7.85 11.76 2.98
C GLY A 43 7.88 10.63 1.96
N TRP A 44 8.15 9.39 2.35
CA TRP A 44 8.28 8.27 1.41
C TRP A 44 6.97 7.99 0.65
N LEU A 45 5.82 8.14 1.31
CA LEU A 45 4.50 7.90 0.72
C LEU A 45 4.11 8.98 -0.30
N SER A 46 4.62 10.20 -0.14
CA SER A 46 4.51 11.23 -1.18
C SER A 46 5.28 10.84 -2.45
N GLY A 47 6.42 10.15 -2.28
CA GLY A 47 7.19 9.58 -3.38
C GLY A 47 6.44 8.49 -4.15
N VAL A 48 5.61 7.69 -3.48
CA VAL A 48 4.74 6.69 -4.13
C VAL A 48 3.80 7.35 -5.12
N LEU A 49 3.14 8.44 -4.72
CA LEU A 49 2.22 9.18 -5.58
C LEU A 49 2.94 9.83 -6.76
N GLN A 50 4.16 10.35 -6.55
CA GLN A 50 4.95 10.97 -7.61
C GLN A 50 5.48 9.97 -8.65
N ARG A 51 5.74 8.73 -8.23
CA ARG A 51 6.24 7.66 -9.11
C ARG A 51 5.13 6.78 -9.70
N ALA A 52 3.87 6.99 -9.29
CA ALA A 52 2.76 6.21 -9.80
C ALA A 52 2.71 6.29 -11.33
N ALA A 53 2.60 5.12 -11.96
CA ALA A 53 2.62 4.99 -13.40
C ALA A 53 1.23 4.65 -13.92
N GLU A 54 0.86 5.26 -15.04
CA GLU A 54 -0.38 4.96 -15.74
C GLU A 54 -0.44 3.48 -16.15
N CYS A 55 -1.45 2.77 -15.65
CA CYS A 55 -1.74 1.38 -15.97
C CYS A 55 -3.18 1.27 -16.49
N ASP A 56 -3.41 0.31 -17.38
CA ASP A 56 -4.77 -0.07 -17.78
C ASP A 56 -5.28 -1.14 -16.82
N VAL A 57 -6.42 -0.85 -16.18
CA VAL A 57 -7.13 -1.77 -15.29
C VAL A 57 -8.55 -1.87 -15.83
N ASP A 58 -8.88 -3.01 -16.42
CA ASP A 58 -10.17 -3.27 -17.06
C ASP A 58 -10.62 -2.16 -18.04
N GLY A 59 -9.69 -1.66 -18.86
CA GLY A 59 -9.96 -0.60 -19.84
C GLY A 59 -10.02 0.82 -19.25
N VAL A 60 -9.69 0.97 -17.96
CA VAL A 60 -9.58 2.27 -17.29
C VAL A 60 -8.12 2.60 -17.04
N ARG A 61 -7.69 3.76 -17.52
CA ARG A 61 -6.35 4.30 -17.29
C ARG A 61 -6.28 4.94 -15.91
N LEU A 62 -5.47 4.34 -15.02
CA LEU A 62 -5.31 4.78 -13.64
C LEU A 62 -3.83 4.85 -13.27
N PRO A 63 -3.40 5.84 -12.47
CA PRO A 63 -2.08 5.83 -11.88
C PRO A 63 -2.01 4.75 -10.81
N VAL A 64 -1.07 3.82 -10.96
CA VAL A 64 -0.84 2.70 -10.04
C VAL A 64 0.56 2.79 -9.46
N ALA A 65 0.67 2.53 -8.16
CA ALA A 65 1.96 2.49 -7.47
C ALA A 65 2.88 1.43 -8.09
N GLY A 66 4.17 1.74 -8.19
CA GLY A 66 5.17 0.78 -8.66
C GLY A 66 5.31 -0.40 -7.69
N ARG A 67 5.84 -1.54 -8.18
CA ARG A 67 5.97 -2.74 -7.35
C ARG A 67 6.78 -2.55 -6.07
N ALA A 68 7.88 -1.81 -6.12
CA ALA A 68 8.68 -1.51 -4.93
C ALA A 68 7.85 -0.74 -3.89
N ASP A 69 7.04 0.21 -4.34
CA ASP A 69 6.15 0.98 -3.49
C ASP A 69 5.01 0.13 -2.91
N LEU A 70 4.44 -0.79 -3.70
CA LEU A 70 3.48 -1.78 -3.21
C LEU A 70 4.10 -2.68 -2.14
N ILE A 71 5.33 -3.17 -2.34
CA ILE A 71 6.04 -3.96 -1.33
C ILE A 71 6.25 -3.15 -0.05
N LEU A 72 6.67 -1.88 -0.13
CA LEU A 72 6.86 -1.04 1.04
C LEU A 72 5.54 -0.79 1.81
N LEU A 73 4.43 -0.59 1.09
CA LEU A 73 3.10 -0.46 1.69
C LEU A 73 2.67 -1.75 2.38
N THR A 74 2.90 -2.90 1.75
CA THR A 74 2.62 -4.22 2.34
C THR A 74 3.49 -4.48 3.57
N LEU A 75 4.80 -4.21 3.50
CA LEU A 75 5.70 -4.32 4.67
C LEU A 75 5.25 -3.45 5.85
N CYS A 76 4.70 -2.26 5.58
CA CYS A 76 4.13 -1.40 6.61
C CYS A 76 2.88 -1.99 7.26
N ALA A 77 2.00 -2.62 6.48
CA ALA A 77 0.74 -3.18 6.97
C ALA A 77 0.97 -4.33 7.98
N GLY A 78 1.94 -5.21 7.74
CA GLY A 78 2.34 -6.27 8.67
C GLY A 78 1.26 -7.35 8.90
N GLY A 79 0.35 -7.53 7.95
CA GLY A 79 -0.67 -8.56 7.95
C GLY A 79 -0.13 -9.98 7.77
N PRO A 80 -0.94 -11.00 8.09
CA PRO A 80 -0.51 -12.40 8.02
C PRO A 80 -0.24 -12.89 6.58
N GLN A 81 -0.85 -12.25 5.57
CA GLN A 81 -0.72 -12.62 4.16
C GLN A 81 0.43 -11.90 3.44
N ASP A 82 0.93 -10.82 4.04
CA ASP A 82 1.85 -9.85 3.43
C ASP A 82 3.11 -10.48 2.84
N ALA A 83 3.62 -11.55 3.47
CA ALA A 83 4.80 -12.24 2.96
C ALA A 83 4.57 -12.87 1.60
N TRP A 84 3.44 -13.55 1.44
CA TRP A 84 3.07 -14.18 0.18
C TRP A 84 2.81 -13.11 -0.89
N ASP A 85 2.14 -12.00 -0.54
CA ASP A 85 1.90 -10.88 -1.46
C ASP A 85 3.22 -10.27 -1.98
N ILE A 86 4.18 -10.04 -1.07
CA ILE A 86 5.52 -9.52 -1.43
C ILE A 86 6.26 -10.51 -2.32
N GLU A 87 6.20 -11.81 -2.03
CA GLU A 87 6.81 -12.85 -2.87
C GLU A 87 6.22 -12.85 -4.29
N GLN A 88 4.90 -12.67 -4.43
CA GLN A 88 4.26 -12.54 -5.75
C GLN A 88 4.75 -11.30 -6.51
N LEU A 89 4.89 -10.16 -5.82
CA LEU A 89 5.41 -8.93 -6.43
C LEU A 89 6.87 -9.07 -6.89
N LEU A 90 7.67 -9.82 -6.13
CA LEU A 90 9.07 -10.12 -6.47
C LEU A 90 9.22 -11.15 -7.60
N ALA A 91 8.24 -12.04 -7.80
CA ALA A 91 8.30 -13.05 -8.86
C ALA A 91 8.21 -12.45 -10.30
N GLY A 92 7.85 -11.18 -10.44
CA GLY A 92 7.80 -10.50 -11.75
C GLY A 92 9.17 -10.14 -12.32
N ALA A 93 9.21 -9.64 -13.56
CA ALA A 93 10.45 -9.29 -14.27
C ALA A 93 11.30 -8.25 -13.53
N GLY A 94 12.63 -8.33 -13.60
CA GLY A 94 13.55 -7.37 -12.96
C GLY A 94 13.46 -7.29 -11.42
N PRO A 95 13.55 -8.42 -10.69
CA PRO A 95 13.45 -8.43 -9.24
C PRO A 95 14.56 -7.66 -8.54
N ASP A 96 15.80 -7.69 -9.06
CA ASP A 96 16.96 -7.06 -8.41
C ASP A 96 16.81 -5.54 -8.29
N ALA A 97 16.27 -4.89 -9.33
CA ALA A 97 16.01 -3.45 -9.29
C ALA A 97 14.95 -3.10 -8.25
N VAL A 98 13.90 -3.93 -8.13
CA VAL A 98 12.85 -3.74 -7.12
C VAL A 98 13.39 -3.93 -5.71
N VAL A 99 14.20 -4.96 -5.49
CA VAL A 99 14.87 -5.21 -4.21
C VAL A 99 15.71 -4.00 -3.81
N LEU A 100 16.51 -3.48 -4.73
CA LEU A 100 17.35 -2.30 -4.47
C LEU A 100 16.52 -1.07 -4.08
N ASP A 101 15.41 -0.83 -4.78
CA ASP A 101 14.51 0.28 -4.46
C ASP A 101 13.82 0.12 -3.09
N VAL A 102 13.42 -1.12 -2.73
CA VAL A 102 12.85 -1.43 -1.40
C VAL A 102 13.90 -1.21 -0.31
N GLU A 103 15.10 -1.75 -0.48
CA GLU A 103 16.18 -1.65 0.50
C GLU A 103 16.63 -0.21 0.76
N ARG A 104 16.54 0.67 -0.26
CA ARG A 104 16.82 2.10 -0.11
C ARG A 104 15.85 2.79 0.86
N GLU A 105 14.58 2.39 0.88
CA GLU A 105 13.54 3.02 1.70
C GLU A 105 13.32 2.30 3.03
N LEU A 106 13.69 1.02 3.13
CA LEU A 106 13.52 0.17 4.31
C LEU A 106 13.97 0.80 5.64
N PRO A 107 15.09 1.55 5.74
CA PRO A 107 15.49 2.22 6.99
C PRO A 107 14.46 3.21 7.57
N ARG A 108 13.49 3.66 6.76
CA ARG A 108 12.43 4.58 7.17
C ARG A 108 11.18 3.86 7.68
N LEU A 109 11.11 2.54 7.57
CA LEU A 109 9.95 1.72 7.94
C LEU A 109 10.07 1.21 9.40
N PRO A 110 8.93 0.88 10.03
CA PRO A 110 8.90 0.31 11.39
C PRO A 110 9.63 -1.03 11.50
N GLU A 111 10.09 -1.39 12.70
CA GLU A 111 10.95 -2.57 12.92
C GLU A 111 10.34 -3.91 12.45
N HIS A 112 9.00 -4.06 12.49
CA HIS A 112 8.35 -5.28 11.99
C HIS A 112 8.53 -5.47 10.49
N ALA A 113 8.56 -4.38 9.71
CA ALA A 113 8.84 -4.41 8.29
C ALA A 113 10.23 -4.99 8.02
N HIS A 114 11.24 -4.59 8.80
CA HIS A 114 12.60 -5.12 8.68
C HIS A 114 12.66 -6.61 8.99
N ARG A 115 11.94 -7.07 10.02
CA ARG A 115 11.85 -8.50 10.37
C ARG A 115 11.21 -9.31 9.25
N LEU A 116 10.10 -8.83 8.70
CA LEU A 116 9.41 -9.49 7.60
C LEU A 116 10.28 -9.52 6.34
N TRP A 117 10.92 -8.40 5.97
CA TRP A 117 11.81 -8.33 4.82
C TRP A 117 12.97 -9.31 4.93
N ARG A 118 13.66 -9.37 6.08
CA ARG A 118 14.73 -10.36 6.32
C ARG A 118 14.25 -11.80 6.15
N ARG A 119 13.05 -12.12 6.69
CA ARG A 119 12.46 -13.46 6.54
C ARG A 119 12.25 -13.84 5.07
N ILE A 120 11.81 -12.90 4.25
CA ILE A 120 11.56 -13.11 2.81
C ILE A 120 12.87 -13.25 2.03
N ARG A 121 13.92 -12.53 2.45
CA ARG A 121 15.21 -12.48 1.72
C ARG A 121 16.20 -13.58 2.09
N GLY A 122 16.07 -14.20 3.27
CA GLY A 122 16.96 -15.25 3.77
C GLY A 122 17.94 -14.72 4.81
#